data_AF-A0A143PI70-F1
#
_entry.id   AF-A0A143PI70-F1
#
_cell.length_a   1.000
_cell.length_b   1.000
_cell.length_c   1.000
_cell.angle_alpha   90.00
_cell.angle_beta   90.00
_cell.angle_gamma   90.00
#
_symmetry.space_group_name_H-M   'P 1'
#
loop_
_entity.id
_entity.type
_entity.pdbx_description
1 polymer ?
#
loop_
_entity_poly.entity_id
_entity_poly.type
_entity_poly.pdbx_seq_one_letter_code
_entity_poly.pdbx_strand_id
1 'polypeptide(L)'
;MTGDAWGDDARGIWQSQESAVTRMSMEEMRARARRWNREFEGTNWIAFACAAVLLLFFVPMLLISETTLQRAGAAIGIVSAAYVVGVGLRIASRRRWVDDSATCVRAYKAQLERRRQADMGAARTILLMMTGCALLGSPGDVGSWALRAVGQLGAGIVVYVYISRQARRFQQRIAELDRLDGD
;
A
#
# COMPACT_ATOMS: atom_id res chain seq x y z
N MET A 1 45.52 0.92 36.68
CA MET A 1 44.92 -0.42 36.44
C MET A 1 43.40 -0.30 36.53
N THR A 2 42.76 0.39 35.59
CA THR A 2 41.32 0.74 35.62
C THR A 2 40.61 0.41 34.30
N GLY A 3 41.26 -0.31 33.38
CA GLY A 3 40.72 -0.62 32.05
C GLY A 3 39.80 -1.84 32.00
N ASP A 4 39.92 -2.76 32.97
CA ASP A 4 39.30 -4.09 32.84
C ASP A 4 37.87 -4.15 33.40
N ALA A 5 37.49 -3.20 34.27
CA ALA A 5 36.16 -3.16 34.88
C ALA A 5 35.04 -2.82 33.87
N TRP A 6 35.36 -2.09 32.80
CA TRP A 6 34.38 -1.76 31.75
C TRP A 6 34.14 -2.91 30.76
N GLY A 7 35.09 -3.84 30.62
CA GLY A 7 34.99 -4.95 29.67
C GLY A 7 33.97 -6.01 30.10
N ASP A 8 33.99 -6.37 31.39
CA ASP A 8 33.09 -7.41 31.92
C ASP A 8 31.65 -6.90 32.08
N ASP A 9 31.47 -5.63 32.45
CA ASP A 9 30.13 -5.04 32.65
C ASP A 9 29.42 -4.81 31.30
N ALA A 10 30.17 -4.40 30.27
CA ALA A 10 29.63 -4.31 28.90
C ALA A 10 29.23 -5.69 28.35
N ARG A 11 29.99 -6.75 28.67
CA ARG A 11 29.69 -8.12 28.25
C ARG A 11 28.45 -8.68 28.94
N GLY A 12 28.27 -8.36 30.23
CA GLY A 12 27.06 -8.69 30.99
C GLY A 12 25.81 -7.98 30.48
N ILE A 13 25.92 -6.72 30.05
CA ILE A 13 24.80 -5.95 29.46
C ILE A 13 24.41 -6.52 28.08
N TRP A 14 25.38 -6.93 27.26
CA TRP A 14 25.10 -7.56 25.97
C TRP A 14 24.54 -8.98 26.09
N GLN A 15 24.94 -9.76 27.11
CA GLN A 15 24.40 -11.10 27.35
C GLN A 15 23.06 -11.12 28.10
N SER A 16 22.80 -10.11 28.94
CA SER A 16 21.50 -9.95 29.60
C SER A 16 20.43 -9.34 28.68
N GLN A 17 20.83 -8.76 27.56
CA GLN A 17 20.00 -8.70 26.37
C GLN A 17 19.97 -10.07 25.66
N GLU A 18 19.62 -11.13 26.40
CA GLU A 18 18.79 -12.16 25.79
C GLU A 18 17.64 -11.39 25.17
N SER A 19 17.75 -11.18 23.86
CA SER A 19 16.70 -10.61 23.06
C SER A 19 15.48 -11.34 23.53
N ALA A 20 14.57 -10.63 24.20
CA ALA A 20 13.20 -11.04 24.30
C ALA A 20 12.67 -10.99 22.86
N VAL A 21 13.21 -11.86 22.00
CA VAL A 21 12.46 -12.61 21.02
C VAL A 21 11.37 -13.18 21.88
N THR A 22 10.32 -12.39 22.03
CA THR A 22 9.04 -12.84 22.49
C THR A 22 8.76 -13.97 21.52
N ARG A 23 9.10 -15.21 21.91
CA ARG A 23 8.82 -16.41 21.14
C ARG A 23 7.32 -16.50 21.21
N MET A 24 6.68 -15.71 20.35
CA MET A 24 5.25 -15.62 20.23
C MET A 24 4.81 -17.05 19.98
N SER A 25 3.97 -17.57 20.86
CA SER A 25 3.60 -18.98 20.78
C SER A 25 2.95 -19.24 19.42
N MET A 26 3.06 -20.47 18.91
CA MET A 26 2.45 -20.82 17.62
C MET A 26 0.93 -20.51 17.61
N GLU A 27 0.27 -20.61 18.76
CA GLU A 27 -1.13 -20.21 18.93
C GLU A 27 -1.35 -18.69 18.86
N GLU A 28 -0.49 -17.89 19.49
CA GLU A 28 -0.53 -16.43 19.40
C GLU A 28 -0.31 -15.97 17.94
N MET A 29 0.63 -16.59 17.22
CA MET A 29 0.85 -16.31 15.80
C MET A 29 -0.40 -16.62 14.96
N ARG A 30 -1.04 -17.77 15.18
CA ARG A 30 -2.30 -18.14 14.52
C ARG A 30 -3.45 -17.21 14.89
N ALA A 31 -3.58 -16.82 16.15
CA ALA A 31 -4.60 -15.87 16.60
C ALA A 31 -4.40 -14.47 16.00
N ARG A 32 -3.15 -14.04 15.86
CA ARG A 32 -2.79 -12.76 15.24
C ARG A 32 -3.04 -12.79 13.73
N ALA A 33 -2.67 -13.88 13.05
CA ALA A 33 -2.95 -14.08 11.63
C ALA A 33 -4.47 -14.08 11.34
N ARG A 34 -5.28 -14.72 12.20
CA ARG A 34 -6.75 -14.72 12.08
C ARG A 34 -7.36 -13.33 12.29
N ARG A 35 -6.91 -12.58 13.31
CA ARG A 35 -7.32 -11.18 13.52
C ARG A 35 -6.98 -10.31 12.31
N TRP A 36 -5.76 -10.44 11.79
CA TRP A 36 -5.35 -9.72 10.59
C TRP A 36 -6.19 -10.09 9.36
N ASN A 37 -6.51 -11.37 9.18
CA ASN A 37 -7.33 -11.79 8.05
C ASN A 37 -8.73 -11.16 8.10
N ARG A 38 -9.34 -11.06 9.29
CA ARG A 38 -10.64 -10.37 9.49
C ARG A 38 -10.56 -8.87 9.20
N GLU A 39 -9.53 -8.18 9.68
CA GLU A 39 -9.31 -6.76 9.36
C GLU A 39 -9.12 -6.53 7.84
N PHE A 40 -8.45 -7.49 7.19
CA PHE A 40 -8.23 -7.46 5.75
C PHE A 40 -9.51 -7.73 4.95
N GLU A 41 -10.48 -8.49 5.47
CA GLU A 41 -11.82 -8.65 4.86
C GLU A 41 -12.55 -7.32 4.76
N GLY A 42 -12.59 -6.57 5.86
CA GLY A 42 -13.22 -5.24 5.87
C GLY A 42 -12.52 -4.26 4.92
N THR A 43 -11.19 -4.33 4.87
CA THR A 43 -10.38 -3.42 4.02
C THR A 43 -10.60 -3.69 2.52
N ASN A 44 -10.90 -4.92 2.11
CA ASN A 44 -11.10 -5.23 0.69
C ASN A 44 -12.40 -4.60 0.15
N TRP A 45 -13.45 -4.48 0.97
CA TRP A 45 -14.69 -3.78 0.59
C TRP A 45 -14.45 -2.30 0.30
N ILE A 46 -13.50 -1.67 1.00
CA ILE A 46 -13.14 -0.25 0.78
C ILE A 46 -12.68 -0.03 -0.66
N ALA A 47 -11.90 -0.95 -1.24
CA ALA A 47 -11.46 -0.83 -2.63
C ALA A 47 -12.64 -0.85 -3.62
N PHE A 48 -13.63 -1.71 -3.40
CA PHE A 48 -14.84 -1.76 -4.22
C PHE A 48 -15.72 -0.52 -4.01
N ALA A 49 -15.86 -0.05 -2.77
CA ALA A 49 -16.58 1.18 -2.46
C ALA A 49 -15.92 2.40 -3.12
N CYS A 50 -14.59 2.52 -3.04
CA CYS A 50 -13.83 3.57 -3.74
C CYS A 50 -14.03 3.49 -5.25
N ALA A 51 -13.94 2.30 -5.84
CA ALA A 51 -14.17 2.14 -7.28
C ALA A 51 -15.61 2.52 -7.68
N ALA A 52 -16.61 2.15 -6.88
CA ALA A 52 -18.00 2.53 -7.12
C ALA A 52 -18.18 4.06 -7.08
N VAL A 53 -17.60 4.75 -6.10
CA VAL A 53 -17.63 6.22 -6.01
C VAL A 53 -16.94 6.86 -7.22
N LEU A 54 -15.78 6.35 -7.63
CA LEU A 54 -15.06 6.84 -8.81
C LEU A 54 -15.90 6.68 -10.08
N LEU A 55 -16.52 5.51 -10.29
CA LEU A 55 -17.38 5.27 -11.44
C LEU A 55 -18.62 6.18 -11.41
N LEU A 56 -19.26 6.32 -10.25
CA LEU A 56 -20.42 7.20 -10.09
C LEU A 56 -20.09 8.67 -10.41
N PHE A 57 -18.85 9.10 -10.17
CA PHE A 57 -18.40 10.44 -10.50
C PHE A 57 -17.97 10.59 -11.97
N PHE A 58 -17.11 9.69 -12.46
CA PHE A 58 -16.47 9.84 -13.77
C PHE A 58 -17.34 9.39 -14.95
N VAL A 59 -18.27 8.44 -14.76
CA VAL A 59 -19.16 7.99 -15.84
C VAL A 59 -20.12 9.11 -16.28
N PRO A 60 -20.85 9.80 -15.38
CA PRO A 60 -21.66 10.96 -15.79
C PRO A 60 -20.82 12.09 -16.39
N MET A 61 -19.63 12.34 -15.84
CA MET A 61 -18.71 13.34 -16.39
C MET A 61 -18.31 13.00 -17.83
N LEU A 62 -18.04 11.73 -18.16
CA LEU A 62 -17.72 11.32 -19.53
C LEU A 62 -18.87 11.63 -20.51
N LEU A 63 -20.12 11.46 -20.06
CA LEU A 63 -21.32 11.67 -20.88
C LEU A 63 -21.65 13.16 -21.10
N ILE A 64 -21.41 14.01 -20.09
CA ILE A 64 -21.74 15.44 -20.12
C ILE A 64 -20.58 16.29 -20.67
N SER A 65 -19.35 15.74 -20.72
CA SER A 65 -18.17 16.45 -21.20
C SER A 65 -18.28 16.91 -22.66
N GLU A 66 -18.19 18.21 -22.87
CA GLU A 66 -18.22 18.85 -24.19
C GLU A 66 -16.85 18.81 -24.88
N THR A 67 -15.77 18.89 -24.11
CA THR A 67 -14.40 18.95 -24.67
C THR A 67 -13.73 17.58 -24.69
N THR A 68 -12.85 17.37 -25.68
CA THR A 68 -12.03 16.15 -25.80
C THR A 68 -11.11 15.97 -24.59
N LEU A 69 -10.59 17.06 -24.02
CA LEU A 69 -9.74 17.04 -22.83
C LEU A 69 -10.49 16.52 -21.60
N GLN A 70 -11.72 16.99 -21.37
CA GLN A 70 -12.55 16.51 -20.26
C GLN A 70 -12.92 15.04 -20.43
N ARG A 71 -13.24 14.61 -21.65
CA ARG A 71 -13.50 13.19 -21.95
C ARG A 71 -12.28 12.33 -21.65
N ALA A 72 -11.08 12.78 -22.00
CA ALA A 72 -9.83 12.10 -21.65
C ALA A 72 -9.62 12.01 -20.14
N GLY A 73 -9.88 13.11 -19.41
CA GLY A 73 -9.84 13.13 -17.95
C GLY A 73 -10.82 12.13 -17.31
N ALA A 74 -12.06 12.09 -17.81
CA ALA A 74 -13.07 11.14 -17.37
C ALA A 74 -12.69 9.68 -17.67
N ALA A 75 -12.17 9.41 -18.87
CA ALA A 75 -11.68 8.09 -19.24
C ALA A 75 -10.54 7.62 -18.31
N ILE A 76 -9.58 8.49 -17.98
CA ILE A 76 -8.50 8.20 -17.03
C ILE A 76 -9.07 7.87 -15.64
N GLY A 77 -10.09 8.61 -15.19
CA GLY A 77 -10.79 8.33 -13.93
C GLY A 77 -11.46 6.95 -13.91
N ILE A 78 -12.12 6.56 -15.00
CA ILE A 78 -12.73 5.22 -15.15
C ILE A 78 -11.64 4.13 -15.16
N VAL A 79 -10.54 4.34 -15.89
CA VAL A 79 -9.39 3.42 -15.89
C VAL A 79 -8.80 3.27 -14.48
N SER A 80 -8.74 4.36 -13.71
CA SER A 80 -8.31 4.31 -12.31
C SER A 80 -9.23 3.41 -11.47
N ALA A 81 -10.55 3.55 -11.62
CA ALA A 81 -11.51 2.70 -10.93
C ALA A 81 -11.36 1.21 -11.32
N ALA A 82 -11.23 0.93 -12.61
CA ALA A 82 -11.00 -0.43 -13.11
C ALA A 82 -9.69 -1.02 -12.58
N TYR A 83 -8.64 -0.21 -12.47
CA TYR A 83 -7.36 -0.61 -11.90
C TYR A 83 -7.49 -0.99 -10.41
N VAL A 84 -8.21 -0.21 -9.61
CA VAL A 84 -8.48 -0.54 -8.20
C VAL A 84 -9.19 -1.88 -8.06
N VAL A 85 -10.25 -2.09 -8.85
CA VAL A 85 -10.99 -3.35 -8.85
C VAL A 85 -10.07 -4.51 -9.25
N GLY A 86 -9.27 -4.34 -10.30
CA GLY A 86 -8.30 -5.33 -10.73
C GLY A 86 -7.27 -5.68 -9.64
N VAL A 87 -6.74 -4.69 -8.93
CA VAL A 87 -5.84 -4.90 -7.78
C VAL A 87 -6.57 -5.62 -6.65
N GLY A 88 -7.79 -5.19 -6.29
CA GLY A 88 -8.61 -5.82 -5.25
C GLY A 88 -8.92 -7.28 -5.55
N LEU A 89 -9.32 -7.59 -6.79
CA LEU A 89 -9.54 -8.95 -7.26
C LEU A 89 -8.26 -9.80 -7.24
N ARG A 90 -7.12 -9.23 -7.62
CA ARG A 90 -5.83 -9.93 -7.59
C ARG A 90 -5.38 -10.26 -6.16
N ILE A 91 -5.65 -9.37 -5.21
CA ILE A 91 -5.38 -9.58 -3.79
C ILE A 91 -6.37 -10.61 -3.21
N ALA A 92 -7.65 -10.52 -3.55
CA ALA A 92 -8.69 -11.44 -3.10
C ALA A 92 -8.46 -12.88 -3.63
N SER A 93 -8.07 -13.03 -4.88
CA SER A 93 -7.80 -14.35 -5.49
C SER A 93 -6.56 -15.03 -4.91
N ARG A 94 -5.51 -14.27 -4.56
CA ARG A 94 -4.30 -14.80 -3.90
C ARG A 94 -4.52 -15.25 -2.45
N ARG A 95 -5.72 -15.06 -1.89
CA ARG A 95 -6.05 -15.38 -0.50
C ARG A 95 -6.11 -16.88 -0.22
N ARG A 96 -6.36 -17.72 -1.24
CA ARG A 96 -6.53 -19.18 -1.11
C ARG A 96 -5.26 -20.00 -0.77
N TRP A 97 -4.08 -19.38 -0.65
CA TRP A 97 -2.79 -20.09 -0.78
C TRP A 97 -1.88 -20.06 0.45
N VAL A 98 -2.37 -19.69 1.64
CA VAL A 98 -1.58 -20.00 2.85
C VAL A 98 -1.95 -21.42 3.25
N ASP A 99 -1.21 -22.38 2.71
CA ASP A 99 -1.24 -23.77 3.19
C ASP A 99 -1.05 -23.76 4.71
N ASP A 100 -1.88 -24.50 5.43
CA ASP A 100 -1.75 -24.65 6.90
C ASP A 100 -0.40 -25.26 7.32
N SER A 101 0.35 -25.82 6.36
CA SER A 101 1.70 -26.37 6.51
C SER A 101 2.83 -25.37 6.23
N ALA A 102 2.54 -24.15 5.78
CA ALA A 102 3.56 -23.15 5.47
C ALA A 102 4.24 -22.65 6.75
N THR A 103 5.57 -22.64 6.77
CA THR A 103 6.39 -22.07 7.85
C THR A 103 5.93 -20.65 8.17
N CYS A 104 5.86 -20.29 9.46
CA CYS A 104 5.30 -19.02 9.91
C CYS A 104 5.96 -17.79 9.25
N VAL A 105 7.25 -17.91 8.86
CA VAL A 105 8.01 -16.91 8.11
C VAL A 105 7.43 -16.70 6.69
N ARG A 106 7.13 -17.78 5.95
CA ARG A 106 6.53 -17.70 4.61
C ARG A 106 5.14 -17.07 4.64
N ALA A 107 4.34 -17.40 5.65
CA ALA A 107 3.03 -16.78 5.86
C ALA A 107 3.16 -15.27 6.12
N TYR A 108 4.12 -14.86 6.94
CA TYR A 108 4.39 -13.44 7.21
C TYR A 108 4.91 -12.69 5.98
N LYS A 109 5.82 -13.29 5.20
CA LYS A 109 6.33 -12.74 3.94
C LYS A 109 5.21 -12.53 2.92
N ALA A 110 4.33 -13.53 2.75
CA ALA A 110 3.19 -13.42 1.85
C ALA A 110 2.22 -12.29 2.26
N GLN A 111 2.07 -12.02 3.56
CA GLN A 111 1.26 -10.91 4.06
C GLN A 111 1.91 -9.55 3.77
N LEU A 112 3.22 -9.40 4.00
CA LEU A 112 3.97 -8.19 3.65
C LEU A 112 3.88 -7.88 2.15
N GLU A 113 4.01 -8.89 1.31
CA GLU A 113 3.88 -8.78 -0.15
C GLU A 113 2.49 -8.25 -0.55
N ARG A 114 1.42 -8.79 0.06
CA ARG A 114 0.03 -8.34 -0.18
C ARG A 114 -0.17 -6.89 0.24
N ARG A 115 0.37 -6.49 1.40
CA ARG A 115 0.25 -5.09 1.87
C ARG A 115 0.99 -4.13 0.95
N ARG A 116 2.19 -4.49 0.51
CA ARG A 116 2.96 -3.72 -0.48
C ARG A 116 2.17 -3.53 -1.77
N GLN A 117 1.56 -4.60 -2.29
CA GLN A 117 0.74 -4.53 -3.50
C GLN A 117 -0.48 -3.64 -3.32
N ALA A 118 -1.15 -3.70 -2.17
CA ALA A 118 -2.28 -2.84 -1.84
C ALA A 118 -1.87 -1.36 -1.77
N ASP A 119 -0.81 -1.04 -1.04
CA ASP A 119 -0.34 0.35 -0.86
C ASP A 119 0.15 0.95 -2.20
N MET A 120 0.91 0.18 -3.00
CA MET A 120 1.31 0.62 -4.35
C MET A 120 0.12 0.76 -5.31
N GLY A 121 -0.88 -0.11 -5.17
CA GLY A 121 -2.13 -0.03 -5.91
C GLY A 121 -2.90 1.25 -5.58
N ALA A 122 -3.03 1.58 -4.30
CA ALA A 122 -3.65 2.81 -3.82
C ALA A 122 -2.88 4.06 -4.30
N ALA A 123 -1.56 4.06 -4.19
CA ALA A 123 -0.73 5.18 -4.65
C ALA A 123 -0.93 5.48 -6.15
N ARG A 124 -0.93 4.43 -6.99
CA ARG A 124 -1.17 4.57 -8.44
C ARG A 124 -2.57 5.06 -8.75
N THR A 125 -3.57 4.57 -8.02
CA THR A 125 -4.97 4.99 -8.16
C THR A 125 -5.12 6.48 -7.86
N ILE A 126 -4.52 6.95 -6.76
CA ILE A 126 -4.57 8.37 -6.38
C ILE A 126 -3.95 9.23 -7.47
N LEU A 127 -2.79 8.82 -8.00
CA LEU A 127 -2.13 9.56 -9.07
C LEU A 127 -3.01 9.63 -10.34
N LEU A 128 -3.59 8.50 -10.76
CA LEU A 128 -4.49 8.46 -11.92
C LEU A 128 -5.75 9.30 -11.68
N MET A 129 -6.34 9.23 -10.48
CA MET A 129 -7.50 10.02 -10.11
C MET A 129 -7.19 11.52 -10.16
N MET A 130 -6.08 11.96 -9.56
CA MET A 130 -5.65 13.37 -9.59
C MET A 130 -5.39 13.84 -11.02
N THR A 131 -4.84 12.97 -11.86
CA THR A 131 -4.63 13.25 -13.29
C THR A 131 -5.96 13.42 -14.02
N GLY A 132 -6.93 12.52 -13.79
CA GLY A 132 -8.27 12.64 -14.33
C GLY A 132 -8.97 13.94 -13.90
N CYS A 133 -8.87 14.30 -12.61
CA CYS A 133 -9.42 15.54 -12.08
C CYS A 133 -8.79 16.80 -12.69
N ALA A 134 -7.46 16.81 -12.89
CA ALA A 134 -6.76 17.95 -13.50
C ALA A 134 -7.25 18.23 -14.93
N LEU A 135 -7.54 17.15 -15.68
CA LEU A 135 -8.00 17.23 -17.06
C LEU A 135 -9.49 17.55 -17.21
N LEU A 136 -10.29 17.40 -16.16
CA LEU A 136 -11.71 17.78 -16.16
C LEU A 136 -11.94 19.30 -16.07
N GLY A 137 -10.93 20.06 -15.66
CA GLY A 137 -11.06 21.52 -15.56
C GLY A 137 -11.30 22.17 -16.93
N SER A 138 -12.26 23.09 -16.99
CA SER A 138 -12.49 23.91 -18.19
C SER A 138 -11.34 24.91 -18.39
N PRO A 139 -10.80 25.06 -19.61
CA PRO A 139 -9.72 26.00 -19.90
C PRO A 139 -10.18 27.46 -20.08
N GLY A 140 -11.43 27.79 -19.71
CA GLY A 140 -12.00 29.14 -19.90
C GLY A 140 -11.16 30.27 -19.31
N ASP A 141 -10.38 29.98 -18.26
CA ASP A 141 -9.24 30.79 -17.84
C ASP A 141 -8.03 29.86 -17.67
N VAL A 142 -7.17 29.85 -18.68
CA VAL A 142 -5.99 28.96 -18.77
C VAL A 142 -5.08 29.13 -17.55
N GLY A 143 -4.97 30.34 -17.00
CA GLY A 143 -4.12 30.63 -15.85
C GLY A 143 -4.60 29.93 -14.58
N SER A 144 -5.87 30.12 -14.22
CA SER A 144 -6.45 29.46 -13.04
C SER A 144 -6.60 27.95 -13.23
N TRP A 145 -6.88 27.49 -14.44
CA TRP A 145 -6.88 26.06 -14.77
C TRP A 145 -5.50 25.43 -14.55
N ALA A 146 -4.44 26.02 -15.13
CA ALA A 146 -3.08 25.50 -15.03
C ALA A 146 -2.61 25.44 -13.58
N LEU A 147 -2.88 26.47 -12.78
CA LEU A 147 -2.53 26.50 -11.36
C LEU A 147 -3.20 25.37 -10.58
N ARG A 148 -4.50 25.10 -10.83
CA ARG A 148 -5.24 24.00 -10.19
C ARG A 148 -4.71 22.64 -10.62
N ALA A 149 -4.48 22.45 -11.92
CA ALA A 149 -3.93 21.21 -12.46
C ALA A 149 -2.54 20.91 -11.88
N VAL A 150 -1.65 21.90 -11.82
CA VAL A 150 -0.32 21.76 -11.21
C VAL A 150 -0.44 21.44 -9.72
N GLY A 151 -1.34 22.11 -8.98
CA GLY A 151 -1.58 21.82 -7.57
C GLY A 151 -2.07 20.39 -7.31
N GLN A 152 -3.03 19.91 -8.10
CA GLN A 152 -3.59 18.56 -7.99
C GLN A 152 -2.56 17.48 -8.35
N LEU A 153 -1.83 17.66 -9.47
CA LEU A 153 -0.78 16.73 -9.87
C LEU A 153 0.37 16.73 -8.86
N GLY A 154 0.79 17.89 -8.38
CA GLY A 154 1.80 18.03 -7.33
C GLY A 154 1.41 17.30 -6.05
N ALA A 155 0.18 17.50 -5.57
CA ALA A 155 -0.35 16.78 -4.41
C ALA A 155 -0.38 15.25 -4.66
N GLY A 156 -0.85 14.82 -5.84
CA GLY A 156 -0.86 13.42 -6.24
C GLY A 156 0.54 12.79 -6.24
N ILE A 157 1.55 13.50 -6.76
CA ILE A 157 2.94 13.07 -6.75
C ILE A 157 3.48 12.97 -5.33
N VAL A 158 3.22 13.96 -4.47
CA VAL A 158 3.67 13.93 -3.06
C VAL A 158 3.09 12.71 -2.34
N VAL A 159 1.78 12.48 -2.47
CA VAL A 159 1.11 11.32 -1.86
C VAL A 159 1.65 10.01 -2.45
N TYR A 160 1.85 9.94 -3.77
CA TYR A 160 2.45 8.78 -4.43
C TYR A 160 3.85 8.48 -3.89
N VAL A 161 4.71 9.49 -3.76
CA VAL A 161 6.08 9.34 -3.24
C VAL A 161 6.06 8.94 -1.78
N TYR A 162 5.18 9.52 -0.96
CA TYR A 162 5.03 9.19 0.44
C TYR A 162 4.66 7.70 0.62
N ILE A 163 3.62 7.24 -0.06
CA ILE A 163 3.17 5.84 0.02
C ILE A 163 4.23 4.91 -0.59
N SER A 164 4.86 5.30 -1.70
CA SER A 164 5.94 4.50 -2.32
C SER A 164 7.15 4.36 -1.41
N ARG A 165 7.51 5.39 -0.65
CA ARG A 165 8.58 5.31 0.37
C ARG A 165 8.18 4.37 1.50
N GLN A 166 6.93 4.40 1.95
CA GLN A 166 6.43 3.45 2.94
C GLN A 166 6.50 2.01 2.41
N ALA A 167 6.14 1.79 1.14
CA ALA A 167 6.23 0.49 0.47
C ALA A 167 7.67 -0.05 0.40
N ARG A 168 8.68 0.82 0.23
CA ARG A 168 10.11 0.44 0.27
C ARG A 168 10.54 -0.08 1.64
N ARG A 169 9.99 0.44 2.74
CA ARG A 169 10.28 -0.07 4.09
C ARG A 169 9.82 -1.52 4.24
N PHE A 170 8.70 -1.89 3.61
CA PHE A 170 8.25 -3.29 3.57
C PHE A 170 9.18 -4.16 2.73
N GLN A 171 9.74 -3.67 1.62
CA GLN A 171 10.73 -4.42 0.83
C GLN A 171 12.02 -4.67 1.62
N GLN A 172 12.49 -3.69 2.39
CA GLN A 172 13.67 -3.87 3.25
C GLN A 172 13.45 -4.98 4.28
N ARG A 173 12.28 -5.02 4.92
CA ARG A 173 11.91 -6.09 5.87
C ARG A 173 11.79 -7.46 5.20
N ILE A 174 11.25 -7.53 3.98
CA ILE A 174 11.20 -8.78 3.22
C ILE A 174 12.62 -9.26 2.89
N ALA A 175 13.49 -8.35 2.44
CA ALA A 175 14.88 -8.69 2.10
C ALA A 175 15.70 -9.13 3.31
N GLU A 176 15.42 -8.58 4.49
CA GLU A 176 16.03 -9.00 5.76
C GLU A 176 15.58 -10.42 6.14
N LEU A 177 14.28 -10.72 6.05
CA LEU A 177 13.75 -12.06 6.28
C LEU A 177 14.32 -13.09 5.30
N ASP A 178 14.53 -12.70 4.04
CA ASP A 178 15.11 -13.59 3.01
C ASP A 178 16.57 -13.95 3.29
N ARG A 179 17.30 -13.10 4.02
CA ARG A 179 18.66 -13.42 4.48
C ARG A 179 18.64 -14.42 5.63
N LEU A 180 17.67 -14.29 6.54
CA LEU A 180 17.54 -15.18 7.71
C LEU A 180 17.03 -16.58 7.36
N ASP A 181 16.29 -16.75 6.26
CA ASP A 181 15.83 -18.06 5.76
C ASP A 181 16.90 -18.78 4.91
N GLY A 182 17.98 -18.08 4.53
CA GLY A 182 19.03 -18.59 3.63
C GLY A 182 20.29 -19.13 4.32
N ASP A 183 20.44 -18.86 5.63
CA ASP A 183 21.49 -19.40 6.51
C ASP A 183 20.97 -20.62 7.29
#